data_AF-A0AAE1TJY1-F1
#
_entry.id   AF-A0AAE1TJY1-F1
#
_cell.length_a   1.000
_cell.length_b   1.000
_cell.length_c   1.000
_cell.angle_alpha   90.00
_cell.angle_beta   90.00
_cell.angle_gamma   90.00
#
_symmetry.space_group_name_H-M   'P 1'
#
loop_
_entity.id
_entity.type
_entity.pdbx_description
1 polymer ?
#
loop_
_entity_poly.entity_id
_entity_poly.type
_entity_poly.pdbx_seq_one_letter_code
_entity_poly.pdbx_strand_id
1 'polypeptide(L)'
;MTQLNLHLSTWTVQQGRGGREEGREWGEEDTGLCCGFPGAPAHSSVSFSTTELGPGTVASYSCDRGFELLGPARKICAENSTWTPPGIPFCGEY
;
A
#
# COMPACT_ATOMS: atom_id res chain seq x y z
N MET A 1 -5.39 -8.28 -66.64
CA MET A 1 -3.93 -8.33 -66.77
C MET A 1 -3.35 -8.00 -65.42
N THR A 2 -2.89 -9.05 -64.73
CA THR A 2 -2.34 -9.06 -63.38
C THR A 2 -1.00 -8.33 -63.34
N GLN A 3 -0.78 -7.47 -62.35
CA GLN A 3 0.54 -7.26 -61.79
C GLN A 3 0.46 -7.37 -60.26
N LEU A 4 1.08 -8.42 -59.73
CA LEU A 4 1.45 -8.59 -58.33
C LEU A 4 2.53 -7.54 -57.98
N ASN A 5 2.35 -6.80 -56.89
CA ASN A 5 3.46 -6.23 -56.12
C ASN A 5 3.08 -6.25 -54.63
N LEU A 6 3.78 -7.10 -53.89
CA LEU A 6 3.75 -7.23 -52.44
C LEU A 6 4.62 -6.12 -51.83
N HIS A 7 4.03 -5.17 -51.10
CA HIS A 7 4.57 -4.72 -49.80
C HIS A 7 3.59 -3.78 -49.05
N LEU A 8 3.30 -4.18 -47.80
CA LEU A 8 3.01 -3.34 -46.62
C LEU A 8 1.68 -2.58 -46.55
N SER A 9 0.69 -3.25 -45.96
CA SER A 9 0.16 -2.90 -44.63
C SER A 9 0.23 -1.41 -44.23
N THR A 10 -0.75 -0.60 -44.62
CA THR A 10 -1.06 0.66 -43.92
C THR A 10 -2.42 0.53 -43.25
N TRP A 11 -2.41 -0.14 -42.10
CA TRP A 11 -3.53 -0.10 -41.17
C TRP A 11 -3.54 1.28 -40.51
N THR A 12 -4.58 2.06 -40.78
CA THR A 12 -4.79 3.36 -40.14
C THR A 12 -4.87 3.15 -38.63
N VAL A 13 -3.97 3.81 -37.91
CA VAL A 13 -3.96 3.89 -36.44
C VAL A 13 -5.28 4.54 -35.99
N GLN A 14 -6.23 3.71 -35.54
CA GLN A 14 -7.35 4.20 -34.76
C GLN A 14 -6.87 4.31 -33.30
N GLN A 15 -6.66 5.55 -32.86
CA GLN A 15 -6.33 5.91 -31.49
C GLN A 15 -7.43 5.41 -30.54
N GLY A 16 -7.19 4.29 -29.86
CA GLY A 16 -7.90 3.86 -28.66
C GLY A 16 -6.96 4.03 -27.48
N ARG A 17 -7.17 5.09 -26.70
CA ARG A 17 -6.45 5.40 -25.46
C ARG A 17 -6.24 4.13 -24.62
N GLY A 18 -4.99 3.90 -24.21
CA GLY A 18 -4.67 2.88 -23.23
C GLY A 18 -5.45 3.10 -21.93
N GLY A 19 -6.10 2.04 -21.47
CA GLY A 19 -6.56 1.89 -20.09
C GLY A 19 -5.62 0.93 -19.38
N ARG A 20 -4.48 1.44 -18.91
CA ARG A 20 -3.73 0.79 -17.84
C ARG A 20 -4.46 1.16 -16.57
N GLU A 21 -5.21 0.22 -16.00
CA GLU A 21 -5.80 0.43 -14.68
C GLU A 21 -4.68 0.23 -13.66
N GLU A 22 -4.01 1.35 -13.40
CA GLU A 22 -2.94 1.57 -12.44
C GLU A 22 -3.44 1.33 -11.01
N GLY A 23 -2.52 0.86 -10.18
CA GLY A 23 -2.77 0.38 -8.83
C GLY A 23 -3.56 1.35 -7.96
N ARG A 24 -4.31 0.76 -7.03
CA ARG A 24 -4.90 1.44 -5.88
C ARG A 24 -3.74 1.81 -4.97
N GLU A 25 -3.10 2.91 -5.34
CA GLU A 25 -2.13 3.65 -4.56
C GLU A 25 -2.82 4.01 -3.24
N TRP A 26 -2.34 3.41 -2.15
CA TRP A 26 -2.72 3.84 -0.81
C TRP A 26 -2.36 5.33 -0.76
N GLY A 27 -3.33 6.22 -0.56
CA GLY A 27 -3.10 7.66 -0.69
C GLY A 27 -1.93 8.14 0.15
N GLU A 28 -0.81 8.42 -0.51
CA GLU A 28 0.41 8.99 0.05
C GLU A 28 0.54 10.44 -0.40
N GLU A 29 -0.38 11.33 0.01
CA GLU A 29 -0.10 12.76 0.02
C GLU A 29 -1.00 13.46 1.05
N ASP A 30 -0.44 13.89 2.17
CA ASP A 30 -0.39 15.31 2.55
C ASP A 30 -0.09 15.51 4.06
N THR A 31 0.87 16.40 4.32
CA THR A 31 1.37 16.88 5.62
C THR A 31 2.40 15.99 6.36
N GLY A 32 3.68 16.30 6.11
CA GLY A 32 4.87 15.74 6.78
C GLY A 32 5.03 16.07 8.28
N LEU A 33 3.93 16.13 9.03
CA LEU A 33 3.87 16.15 10.50
C LEU A 33 3.10 14.95 11.07
N CYS A 34 2.42 14.20 10.20
CA CYS A 34 1.72 12.99 10.54
C CYS A 34 2.65 11.78 10.33
N CYS A 35 2.74 10.86 11.28
CA CYS A 35 3.30 9.55 11.05
C CYS A 35 2.64 8.90 9.84
N GLY A 36 3.46 8.46 8.88
CA GLY A 36 2.97 7.68 7.74
C GLY A 36 2.36 6.36 8.19
N PHE A 37 1.76 5.61 7.26
CA PHE A 37 1.25 4.28 7.57
C PHE A 37 2.40 3.38 8.06
N PRO A 38 2.31 2.75 9.26
CA PRO A 38 3.42 2.00 9.87
C PRO A 38 3.77 0.68 9.17
N GLY A 39 3.07 0.37 8.08
CA GLY A 39 3.05 -0.94 7.44
C GLY A 39 2.26 -1.96 8.27
N ALA A 40 1.53 -2.84 7.58
CA ALA A 40 0.82 -3.96 8.18
C ALA A 40 1.37 -5.28 7.64
N PRO A 41 1.73 -6.25 8.49
CA PRO A 41 2.16 -7.57 8.04
C PRO A 41 0.99 -8.35 7.39
N ALA A 42 1.31 -9.39 6.63
CA ALA A 42 0.29 -10.30 6.10
C ALA A 42 -0.51 -10.96 7.24
N HIS A 43 -1.77 -11.31 6.97
CA HIS A 43 -2.70 -11.89 7.94
C HIS A 43 -2.91 -11.01 9.20
N SER A 44 -2.84 -9.68 9.00
CA SER A 44 -3.07 -8.72 10.05
C SER A 44 -3.89 -7.53 9.58
N SER A 45 -4.52 -6.89 10.55
CA SER A 45 -5.22 -5.62 10.44
C SER A 45 -4.58 -4.62 11.39
N VAL A 46 -4.48 -3.36 10.94
CA VAL A 46 -4.00 -2.25 11.77
C VAL A 46 -5.13 -1.25 11.98
N SER A 47 -5.33 -0.84 13.22
CA SER A 47 -6.32 0.15 13.63
C SER A 47 -5.63 1.30 14.35
N PHE A 48 -6.01 2.52 14.03
CA PHE A 48 -5.47 3.72 14.66
C PHE A 48 -6.43 4.27 15.71
N SER A 49 -5.88 4.88 16.76
CA SER A 49 -6.69 5.56 17.79
C SER A 49 -7.28 6.88 17.31
N THR A 50 -6.72 7.47 16.27
CA THR A 50 -7.09 8.78 15.72
C THR A 50 -7.13 8.71 14.20
N THR A 51 -7.97 9.53 13.58
CA THR A 51 -8.09 9.67 12.12
C THR A 51 -6.90 10.43 11.53
N GLU A 52 -6.37 11.40 12.26
CA GLU A 52 -5.14 12.10 11.92
C GLU A 52 -3.97 11.36 12.56
N LEU A 53 -3.01 10.91 11.75
CA LEU A 53 -1.85 10.16 12.22
C LEU A 53 -0.80 11.10 12.84
N GLY A 54 -1.17 11.97 13.78
CA GLY A 54 -0.25 12.89 14.44
C GLY A 54 0.61 12.23 15.53
N PRO A 55 1.58 12.97 16.09
CA PRO A 55 2.32 12.52 17.27
C PRO A 55 1.40 12.20 18.44
N GLY A 56 1.65 11.07 19.10
CA GLY A 56 0.78 10.50 20.14
C GLY A 56 -0.26 9.51 19.60
N THR A 57 -0.43 9.38 18.28
CA THR A 57 -1.32 8.37 17.69
C THR A 57 -0.87 6.95 18.05
N VAL A 58 -1.81 6.09 18.42
CA VAL A 58 -1.57 4.68 18.71
C VAL A 58 -2.06 3.82 17.55
N ALA A 59 -1.16 3.03 16.96
CA ALA A 59 -1.49 1.99 15.99
C ALA A 59 -1.54 0.64 16.70
N SER A 60 -2.67 -0.04 16.63
CA SER A 60 -2.92 -1.36 17.19
C SER A 60 -2.99 -2.39 16.08
N TYR A 61 -2.21 -3.46 16.22
CA TYR A 61 -2.16 -4.57 15.29
C TYR A 61 -3.00 -5.74 15.81
N SER A 62 -3.70 -6.41 14.91
CA SER A 62 -4.52 -7.58 15.21
C SER A 62 -4.35 -8.61 14.11
N CYS A 63 -3.97 -9.83 14.47
CA CYS A 63 -3.83 -10.93 13.51
C CYS A 63 -5.18 -11.59 13.24
N ASP A 64 -5.29 -12.21 12.06
CA ASP A 64 -6.42 -13.07 11.72
C ASP A 64 -6.50 -14.30 12.64
N ARG A 65 -7.67 -14.96 12.66
CA ARG A 65 -7.84 -16.19 13.45
C ARG A 65 -6.90 -17.28 12.95
N GLY A 66 -6.27 -17.99 13.88
CA GLY A 66 -5.24 -19.00 13.56
C GLY A 66 -3.82 -18.44 13.55
N PHE A 67 -3.65 -17.14 13.77
CA PHE A 67 -2.35 -16.49 13.84
C PHE A 67 -2.14 -15.84 15.21
N GLU A 68 -0.90 -15.88 15.68
CA GLU A 68 -0.43 -15.21 16.88
C GLU A 68 0.49 -14.04 16.51
N LEU A 69 0.28 -12.91 17.19
CA LEU A 69 1.09 -11.72 16.96
C LEU A 69 2.42 -11.82 17.69
N LEU A 70 3.49 -11.92 16.91
CA LEU A 70 4.87 -11.94 17.37
C LEU A 70 5.46 -10.52 17.30
N GLY A 71 5.73 -9.95 18.46
CA GLY A 71 6.34 -8.63 18.61
C GLY A 71 5.37 -7.57 19.14
N PRO A 72 5.59 -6.28 18.83
CA PRO A 72 4.81 -5.19 19.41
C PRO A 72 3.41 -5.09 18.79
N ALA A 73 2.40 -5.47 19.58
CA ALA A 73 0.98 -5.35 19.22
C ALA A 73 0.50 -3.91 19.04
N ARG A 74 1.23 -2.95 19.63
CA ARG A 74 0.90 -1.53 19.58
C ARG A 74 2.15 -0.71 19.32
N LYS A 75 1.99 0.33 18.50
CA LYS A 75 3.02 1.33 18.24
C LYS A 75 2.47 2.72 18.48
N ILE A 76 3.35 3.63 18.85
CA ILE A 76 3.02 5.03 19.12
C ILE A 76 3.81 5.88 18.13
N CYS A 77 3.10 6.81 17.50
CA CYS A 77 3.71 7.85 16.69
C CYS A 77 4.46 8.82 17.59
N ALA A 78 5.78 8.86 17.48
CA ALA A 78 6.60 9.84 18.17
C ALA A 78 6.59 11.19 17.42
N GLU A 79 6.93 12.27 18.12
CA GLU A 79 7.03 13.64 17.56
C GLU A 79 8.00 13.76 16.38
N ASN A 80 8.95 12.83 16.26
CA ASN A 80 9.85 12.73 15.12
C ASN A 80 9.22 12.04 13.89
N SER A 81 7.89 11.86 13.86
CA SER A 81 7.15 11.15 12.80
C SER A 81 7.60 9.70 12.60
N THR A 82 8.10 9.05 13.66
CA THR A 82 8.47 7.62 13.62
C THR A 82 7.60 6.78 14.55
N TRP A 83 7.36 5.54 14.14
CA TRP A 83 6.63 4.58 14.96
C TRP A 83 7.57 3.89 15.95
N THR A 84 7.22 3.98 17.23
CA THR A 84 7.97 3.36 18.33
C THR A 84 7.08 2.33 19.04
N PRO A 85 7.57 1.11 19.31
CA PRO A 85 8.90 0.58 18.98
C PRO A 85 9.12 0.36 17.47
N PRO A 86 10.38 0.39 16.99
CA PRO A 86 10.72 0.15 15.60
C PRO A 86 10.52 -1.32 15.21
N GLY A 87 10.34 -1.56 13.91
CA GLY A 87 10.09 -2.90 13.35
C GLY A 87 8.61 -3.20 13.21
N ILE A 88 8.23 -4.03 12.24
CA ILE A 88 6.84 -4.43 11.98
C ILE A 88 6.60 -5.77 12.69
N PRO A 89 5.52 -5.91 13.50
CA PRO A 89 5.21 -7.21 14.10
C PRO A 89 4.94 -8.24 13.02
N PHE A 90 5.03 -9.52 13.34
CA PHE A 90 4.72 -10.61 12.42
C PHE A 90 3.59 -11.45 12.98
N CYS A 91 2.66 -11.87 12.13
CA CYS A 91 1.62 -12.82 12.52
C CYS A 91 2.08 -14.22 12.11
N GLY A 92 2.41 -15.07 13.09
CA GLY A 92 2.80 -16.45 12.87
C GLY A 92 1.63 -17.39 13.06
N GLU A 93 1.47 -18.41 12.21
CA GLU A 93 0.50 -19.48 12.42
C GLU A 93 0.86 -20.26 13.69
N TYR A 94 -0.14 -20.63 14.49
CA TYR A 94 0.02 -21.40 15.73
C TYR A 94 -0.55 -22.83 15.61
#